data_AF-A0A6G6BLD4-F1
#
_entry.id   AF-A0A6G6BLD4-F1
#
_cell.length_a   1.000
_cell.length_b   1.000
_cell.length_c   1.000
_cell.angle_alpha   90.00
_cell.angle_beta   90.00
_cell.angle_gamma   90.00
#
_symmetry.space_group_name_H-M   'P 1'
#
loop_
_entity.id
_entity.type
_entity.pdbx_description
1 polymer ?
#
loop_
_entity_poly.entity_id
_entity_poly.type
_entity_poly.pdbx_seq_one_letter_code
_entity_poly.pdbx_strand_id
1 'polypeptide(L)'
;MEIIGKVKKLFNTQKFDSGFRKRELVLTTEEPYPQNILIEFIQEKVDLLDNINIKDKIKIFINIRGREWTNPEGVIKYFNSIQGWKIESYSLSSDDFDDLPF
;
A
#
# COMPACT_ATOMS: atom_id res chain seq x y z
N MET A 1 7.67 7.28 -5.13
CA MET A 1 6.24 7.43 -5.47
C MET A 1 5.44 7.31 -4.19
N GLU A 2 4.25 7.91 -4.14
CA GLU A 2 3.37 7.87 -2.97
C GLU A 2 1.91 7.73 -3.38
N ILE A 3 1.09 7.16 -2.48
CA ILE A 3 -0.35 7.06 -2.63
C ILE A 3 -0.98 7.55 -1.33
N ILE A 4 -1.96 8.45 -1.45
CA ILE A 4 -2.74 8.97 -0.33
C ILE A 4 -4.15 8.41 -0.43
N GLY A 5 -4.70 7.96 0.70
CA GLY A 5 -6.06 7.44 0.71
C GLY A 5 -6.50 6.94 2.07
N LYS A 6 -7.67 6.31 2.09
CA LYS A 6 -8.27 5.73 3.29
C LYS A 6 -8.09 4.22 3.33
N VAL A 7 -7.71 3.69 4.48
CA VAL A 7 -7.56 2.25 4.68
C VAL A 7 -8.93 1.58 4.62
N LYS A 8 -9.14 0.78 3.58
CA LYS A 8 -10.39 0.03 3.37
C LYS A 8 -10.37 -1.34 4.04
N LYS A 9 -9.22 -2.01 4.01
CA LYS A 9 -9.06 -3.36 4.56
C LYS A 9 -7.62 -3.58 5.04
N LEU A 10 -7.48 -4.25 6.16
CA LEU A 10 -6.20 -4.74 6.67
C LEU A 10 -6.24 -6.26 6.69
N PHE A 11 -5.19 -6.91 6.16
CA PHE A 11 -5.07 -8.36 6.20
C PHE A 11 -4.15 -8.80 7.35
N ASN A 12 -4.28 -10.08 7.72
CA ASN A 12 -3.41 -10.70 8.71
C ASN A 12 -1.99 -10.88 8.14
N THR A 13 -0.98 -10.85 9.02
CA THR A 13 0.39 -11.19 8.67
C THR A 13 0.49 -12.64 8.24
N GLN A 14 0.95 -12.87 7.03
CA GLN A 14 1.30 -14.17 6.48
C GLN A 14 2.77 -14.45 6.78
N LYS A 15 3.05 -15.64 7.33
CA LYS A 15 4.41 -16.13 7.60
C LYS A 15 4.61 -17.39 6.76
N PHE A 16 5.75 -17.47 6.09
CA PHE A 16 6.13 -18.60 5.25
C PHE A 16 7.31 -19.34 5.90
N ASP A 17 7.46 -20.64 5.61
CA ASP A 17 8.49 -21.50 6.21
C ASP A 17 9.92 -21.00 5.98
N SER A 18 10.14 -20.21 4.93
CA SER A 18 11.41 -19.54 4.63
C SER A 18 11.77 -18.40 5.60
N GLY A 19 10.93 -18.09 6.59
CA GLY A 19 11.05 -16.90 7.43
C GLY A 19 10.55 -15.63 6.74
N PHE A 20 10.09 -15.72 5.49
CA PHE A 20 9.48 -14.59 4.79
C PHE A 20 8.18 -14.20 5.47
N ARG A 21 8.01 -12.89 5.73
CA ARG A 21 6.78 -12.30 6.26
C ARG A 21 6.18 -11.35 5.23
N LYS A 22 4.86 -11.39 5.07
CA LYS A 22 4.11 -10.46 4.24
C LYS A 22 2.82 -10.06 4.93
N ARG A 23 2.45 -8.79 4.84
CA ARG A 23 1.14 -8.29 5.24
C ARG A 23 0.66 -7.29 4.21
N GLU A 24 -0.65 -7.25 4.01
CA GLU A 24 -1.27 -6.49 2.93
C GLU A 24 -2.34 -5.57 3.51
N LEU A 25 -2.61 -4.48 2.80
CA LEU A 25 -3.78 -3.63 3.04
C LEU A 25 -4.38 -3.20 1.70
N VAL A 26 -5.66 -2.84 1.72
CA VAL A 26 -6.32 -2.12 0.62
C VAL A 26 -6.47 -0.66 1.01
N LEU A 27 -5.93 0.22 0.18
CA LEU A 27 -6.09 1.67 0.29
C LEU A 27 -7.06 2.14 -0.81
N THR A 28 -8.04 2.98 -0.45
CA THR A 28 -8.92 3.64 -1.41
C THR A 28 -8.45 5.08 -1.63
N THR A 29 -8.09 5.45 -2.86
CA THR A 29 -7.70 6.83 -3.20
C THR A 29 -8.88 7.79 -3.10
N GLU A 30 -8.61 9.09 -2.91
CA GLU A 30 -9.64 10.13 -2.73
C GLU A 30 -9.80 11.06 -3.94
N GLU A 31 -9.41 10.59 -5.12
CA GLU A 31 -9.59 11.28 -6.39
C GLU A 31 -11.03 11.12 -6.91
N PRO A 32 -11.46 11.89 -7.94
CA PRO A 32 -12.81 11.79 -8.52
C PRO A 32 -13.22 10.37 -8.95
N TYR A 33 -12.24 9.50 -9.22
CA TYR A 33 -12.45 8.08 -9.53
C TYR A 33 -11.68 7.19 -8.54
N PRO A 34 -12.21 6.97 -7.32
CA PRO A 34 -11.53 6.21 -6.28
C PRO A 34 -11.11 4.80 -6.73
N GLN A 35 -9.83 4.48 -6.57
CA GLN A 35 -9.28 3.18 -6.87
C GLN A 35 -8.99 2.43 -5.58
N ASN A 36 -9.29 1.13 -5.55
CA ASN A 36 -8.90 0.24 -4.45
C ASN A 36 -7.58 -0.43 -4.80
N ILE A 37 -6.52 -0.05 -4.11
CA ILE A 37 -5.15 -0.48 -4.41
C ILE A 37 -4.70 -1.43 -3.30
N LEU A 38 -4.34 -2.65 -3.68
CA LEU A 38 -3.71 -3.61 -2.78
C LEU A 38 -2.21 -3.28 -2.66
N ILE A 39 -1.74 -3.09 -1.44
CA ILE A 39 -0.34 -2.73 -1.14
C ILE A 39 0.24 -3.78 -0.20
N GLU A 40 1.40 -4.32 -0.56
CA GLU A 40 2.11 -5.32 0.24
C GLU A 40 3.26 -4.69 1.04
N PHE A 41 3.43 -5.15 2.26
CA PHE A 41 4.55 -4.87 3.14
C PHE A 41 5.24 -6.19 3.45
N ILE A 42 6.56 -6.23 3.28
CA ILE A 42 7.34 -7.46 3.43
C ILE A 42 8.36 -7.31 4.56
N GLN A 43 8.75 -8.43 5.15
CA GLN A 43 9.82 -8.52 6.14
C GLN A 43 9.67 -7.52 7.29
N GLU A 44 10.65 -6.64 7.51
CA GLU A 44 10.64 -5.63 8.58
C GLU A 44 9.58 -4.53 8.38
N LYS A 45 9.07 -4.37 7.15
CA LYS A 45 8.03 -3.38 6.84
C LYS A 45 6.63 -3.84 7.23
N VAL A 46 6.44 -5.13 7.51
CA VAL A 46 5.16 -5.68 7.99
C VAL A 46 4.68 -4.98 9.26
N ASP A 47 5.62 -4.70 10.16
CA ASP A 47 5.36 -4.17 11.49
C ASP A 47 4.89 -2.68 11.42
N LEU A 48 5.06 -2.00 10.27
CA LEU A 48 4.48 -0.66 10.02
C LEU A 48 2.95 -0.64 10.07
N LEU A 49 2.31 -1.81 9.93
CA LEU A 49 0.85 -1.94 9.90
C LEU A 49 0.23 -2.22 11.26
N ASP A 50 1.03 -2.34 12.32
CA ASP A 50 0.53 -2.73 13.64
C ASP A 50 -0.37 -1.67 14.28
N ASN A 51 -0.11 -0.39 13.97
CA ASN A 51 -0.87 0.75 14.51
C ASN A 51 -1.85 1.38 13.50
N ILE A 52 -2.11 0.68 12.38
CA ILE A 52 -3.01 1.19 11.32
C ILE A 52 -4.39 0.59 11.48
N ASN A 53 -5.40 1.44 11.48
CA ASN A 53 -6.80 1.06 11.60
C ASN A 53 -7.56 1.24 10.28
N ILE A 54 -8.67 0.51 10.15
CA ILE A 54 -9.60 0.72 9.04
C ILE A 54 -10.18 2.14 9.17
N LYS A 55 -10.34 2.82 8.03
CA LYS A 55 -10.75 4.23 7.86
C LYS A 55 -9.66 5.27 8.08
N ASP A 56 -8.47 4.89 8.55
CA ASP A 56 -7.36 5.85 8.68
C ASP A 56 -7.01 6.46 7.32
N LYS A 57 -6.82 7.77 7.30
CA LYS A 57 -6.28 8.48 6.13
C LYS A 57 -4.76 8.52 6.26
N ILE A 58 -4.07 7.90 5.31
CA ILE A 58 -2.62 7.73 5.35
C ILE A 58 -1.99 8.02 3.99
N LYS A 59 -0.72 8.42 4.03
CA LYS A 59 0.17 8.48 2.88
C LYS A 59 1.11 7.28 2.95
N ILE A 60 1.18 6.49 1.88
CA ILE A 60 2.08 5.35 1.77
C ILE A 60 3.09 5.62 0.67
N PHE A 61 4.38 5.54 1.02
CA PHE A 61 5.45 5.55 0.02
C PHE A 61 5.62 4.15 -0.53
N ILE A 62 5.63 4.07 -1.86
CA ILE A 62 5.58 2.80 -2.59
C ILE A 62 6.70 2.67 -3.61
N ASN A 63 7.00 1.41 -3.92
CA ASN A 63 7.74 0.98 -5.09
C ASN A 63 6.83 0.09 -5.95
N ILE A 64 6.84 0.28 -7.26
CA ILE A 64 6.19 -0.63 -8.20
C ILE A 64 7.25 -1.62 -8.67
N ARG A 65 6.98 -2.91 -8.50
CA ARG A 65 7.86 -3.98 -8.97
C ARG A 65 7.16 -4.79 -10.05
N GLY A 66 7.87 -5.07 -11.14
CA GLY A 66 7.46 -6.00 -12.18
C GLY A 66 8.11 -7.37 -11.95
N ARG A 67 7.36 -8.45 -12.19
CA ARG A 67 7.90 -9.80 -12.26
C ARG A 67 7.43 -10.48 -13.54
N GLU A 68 8.37 -11.11 -14.21
CA GLU A 68 8.09 -12.04 -15.29
C GLU A 68 7.80 -13.41 -14.69
N TRP A 69 6.75 -14.06 -15.15
CA TRP A 69 6.38 -15.40 -14.73
C TRP A 69 5.95 -16.21 -15.94
N THR A 70 6.66 -17.30 -16.19
CA THR A 70 6.29 -18.28 -17.21
C THR A 70 5.33 -19.28 -16.58
N ASN A 71 4.13 -19.39 -17.15
CA ASN A 71 3.16 -20.39 -16.71
C ASN A 71 3.62 -21.81 -17.10
N PRO A 72 3.00 -22.87 -16.56
CA PRO A 72 3.35 -24.26 -16.90
C PRO A 72 3.20 -24.61 -18.40
N GLU A 73 2.47 -23.81 -19.17
CA GLU A 73 2.27 -23.97 -20.63
C GLU A 73 3.36 -23.27 -21.46
N GLY A 74 4.33 -22.60 -20.81
CA GLY A 74 5.39 -21.85 -21.48
C GLY A 74 5.03 -20.42 -21.87
N VAL A 75 3.85 -19.93 -21.50
CA VAL A 75 3.40 -18.55 -21.77
C VAL A 75 3.95 -17.60 -20.73
N ILE A 76 4.68 -16.59 -21.19
CA ILE A 76 5.22 -15.50 -20.35
C ILE A 76 4.10 -14.54 -19.96
N LYS A 77 3.96 -14.27 -18.65
CA LYS A 77 3.05 -13.27 -18.08
C LYS A 77 3.83 -12.27 -17.24
N TYR A 78 3.35 -11.03 -17.24
CA TYR A 78 3.91 -9.95 -16.42
C TYR A 78 2.95 -9.62 -15.29
N PHE A 79 3.48 -9.56 -14.07
CA PHE A 79 2.72 -9.16 -12.89
C PHE A 79 3.38 -7.94 -12.25
N ASN A 80 2.54 -7.01 -11.79
CA ASN A 80 2.97 -5.89 -10.99
C ASN A 80 2.61 -6.12 -9.53
N SER A 81 3.50 -5.72 -8.64
CA SER A 81 3.27 -5.65 -7.20
C SER A 81 3.59 -4.25 -6.68
N ILE A 82 2.72 -3.71 -5.84
CA ILE A 82 2.91 -2.40 -5.21
C ILE A 82 3.37 -2.64 -3.79
N GLN A 83 4.63 -2.30 -3.52
CA GLN A 83 5.26 -2.55 -2.23
C GLN A 83 5.40 -1.26 -1.43
N GLY A 84 4.79 -1.21 -0.25
CA GLY A 84 4.94 -0.12 0.71
C GLY A 84 6.23 -0.24 1.51
N TRP A 85 6.91 0.88 1.76
CA TRP A 85 8.14 0.91 2.57
C TRP A 85 8.16 1.98 3.67
N LYS A 86 7.22 2.94 3.63
CA LYS A 86 7.00 3.95 4.66
C LYS A 86 5.52 4.36 4.68
N ILE A 87 5.01 4.64 5.87
CA ILE A 87 3.65 5.17 6.08
C ILE A 87 3.78 6.46 6.90
N GLU A 88 3.02 7.47 6.51
CA GLU A 88 2.82 8.69 7.26
C GLU A 88 1.32 8.85 7.55
N SER A 89 0.99 9.21 8.79
CA SER A 89 -0.36 9.65 9.13
C SER A 89 -0.67 10.89 8.32
N TYR A 90 -1.80 10.89 7.63
CA TYR A 90 -2.23 12.04 6.85
C TYR A 90 -3.41 12.70 7.56
N SER A 91 -3.06 13.56 8.52
CA SER A 91 -3.97 14.57 9.06
C SER A 91 -3.82 15.81 8.20
N LEU A 92 -4.91 16.44 7.76
CA LEU A 92 -4.79 17.82 7.26
C LEU A 92 -4.28 18.66 8.42
N SER A 93 -3.02 19.06 8.37
CA SER A 93 -2.50 20.13 9.22
C SER A 93 -3.16 21.43 8.78
N SER A 94 -3.42 22.32 9.74
CA SER A 94 -3.96 23.67 9.50
C SER A 94 -3.14 24.48 8.48
N ASP A 95 -1.86 24.13 8.27
CA ASP A 95 -0.96 24.79 7.33
C ASP A 95 -1.32 24.54 5.85
N ASP A 96 -2.05 23.47 5.52
CA ASP A 96 -2.46 23.18 4.13
C ASP A 96 -3.66 24.06 3.68
N PHE A 97 -4.34 24.74 4.61
CA PHE A 97 -5.46 25.63 4.29
C PHE A 97 -5.02 27.02 3.81
N ASP A 98 -3.81 27.46 4.15
CA ASP A 98 -3.30 28.79 3.81
C ASP A 98 -2.84 28.94 2.35
N ASP A 99 -2.66 27.82 1.63
CA ASP A 99 -2.17 27.77 0.24
C ASP A 99 -3.27 27.61 -0.82
N LEU A 100 -4.55 27.71 -0.43
CA LEU A 100 -5.67 27.68 -1.37
C LEU A 100 -5.93 29.08 -1.94
N PRO A 101 -5.87 29.29 -3.27
CA PRO A 101 -6.34 30.53 -3.86
C PRO A 101 -7.87 30.59 -3.67
N PHE A 102 -8.33 31.65 -3.00
CA PHE A 102 -9.75 31.98 -2.81
C PHE A 102 -10.55 31.94 -4.13
#